data_AF-A0A5N7Z5H3-F1
#
_entry.id   AF-A0A5N7Z5H3-F1
#
_cell.length_a   1.000
_cell.length_b   1.000
_cell.length_c   1.000
_cell.angle_alpha   90.00
_cell.angle_beta   90.00
_cell.angle_gamma   90.00
#
_symmetry.space_group_name_H-M   'P 1'
#
loop_
_entity.id
_entity.type
_entity.pdbx_description
1 polymer ?
#
loop_
_entity_poly.entity_id
_entity_poly.type
_entity_poly.pdbx_seq_one_letter_code
_entity_poly.pdbx_strand_id
1 'polypeptide(L)'
;LLVNPRTLETRFELTKMDPALYSQVADLKDGAVSLPLVDADEKGMKHYKLLTVTNRYDEHTADYAKDYLKIKELALKEKQIKAIAKWTEEKIKETYIKINGDYRDCKFTNNWLKK
;
A
#
# COMPACT_ATOMS: atom_id res chain seq x y z
N LEU A 1 12.53 -8.34 15.24
CA LEU A 1 12.09 -8.43 13.84
C LEU A 1 11.39 -7.14 13.48
N LEU A 2 11.76 -6.51 12.37
CA LEU A 2 11.07 -5.32 11.89
C LEU A 2 9.69 -5.73 11.35
N VAL A 3 8.64 -5.00 11.73
CA VAL A 3 7.26 -5.30 11.35
C VAL A 3 6.71 -4.12 10.56
N ASN A 4 6.07 -4.39 9.41
CA ASN A 4 5.43 -3.37 8.61
C ASN A 4 4.20 -2.85 9.35
N PRO A 5 4.11 -1.56 9.71
CA PRO A 5 2.99 -1.03 10.49
C PRO A 5 1.65 -1.07 9.73
N ARG A 6 1.66 -1.21 8.40
CA ARG A 6 0.46 -1.26 7.57
C ARG A 6 -0.12 -2.66 7.42
N THR A 7 0.75 -3.67 7.33
CA THR A 7 0.33 -5.07 7.05
C THR A 7 0.55 -6.01 8.23
N LEU A 8 1.32 -5.58 9.24
CA LEU A 8 1.81 -6.39 10.37
C LEU A 8 2.72 -7.57 9.93
N GLU A 9 3.12 -7.61 8.66
CA GLU A 9 4.03 -8.61 8.13
C GLU A 9 5.49 -8.23 8.42
N THR A 10 6.36 -9.23 8.55
CA THR A 10 7.82 -9.04 8.67
C THR A 10 8.52 -8.96 7.32
N ARG A 11 7.79 -9.20 6.22
CA ARG A 11 8.26 -9.06 4.85
C ARG A 11 7.87 -7.67 4.32
N PHE A 12 8.83 -7.03 3.66
CA PHE A 12 8.62 -5.72 3.05
C PHE A 12 8.69 -5.86 1.53
N GLU A 13 7.68 -5.33 0.84
CA GLU A 13 7.76 -5.09 -0.61
C GLU A 13 8.71 -3.91 -0.84
N LEU A 14 9.74 -4.08 -1.68
CA LEU A 14 10.74 -3.04 -1.95
C LEU A 14 10.11 -1.71 -2.40
N THR A 15 9.07 -1.77 -3.23
CA THR A 15 8.36 -0.58 -3.74
C THR A 15 7.52 0.15 -2.68
N LYS A 16 7.26 -0.47 -1.53
CA LYS A 16 6.49 0.10 -0.41
C LYS A 16 7.34 0.32 0.84
N MET A 17 8.65 0.13 0.74
CA MET A 17 9.59 0.40 1.82
C MET A 17 9.82 1.91 1.95
N ASP A 18 10.08 2.36 3.18
CA ASP A 18 10.54 3.72 3.42
C ASP A 18 11.86 3.98 2.66
N PRO A 19 12.02 5.08 1.92
CA PRO A 19 13.22 5.34 1.13
C PRO A 19 14.51 5.37 1.95
N ALA A 20 14.48 5.90 3.18
CA ALA A 20 15.65 5.93 4.04
C ALA A 20 16.03 4.50 4.46
N LEU A 21 15.06 3.68 4.85
CA LEU A 21 15.29 2.27 5.14
C LEU A 21 15.81 1.50 3.92
N TYR A 22 15.23 1.71 2.74
CA TYR A 22 15.66 1.09 1.50
C TYR A 22 17.14 1.39 1.21
N SER A 23 17.54 2.66 1.30
CA SER A 23 18.93 3.08 1.07
C SER A 23 19.93 2.41 2.03
N GLN A 24 19.50 2.13 3.27
CA GLN A 24 20.35 1.50 4.29
C GLN A 24 20.55 0.00 4.07
N VAL A 25 19.64 -0.67 3.34
CA VAL A 25 19.66 -2.13 3.16
C VAL A 25 19.88 -2.59 1.73
N ALA A 26 19.78 -1.69 0.74
CA ALA A 26 19.90 -2.03 -0.68
C ALA A 26 21.20 -2.78 -1.00
N ASP A 27 22.33 -2.27 -0.48
CA ASP A 27 23.68 -2.81 -0.71
C ASP A 27 24.08 -3.92 0.29
N LEU A 28 23.25 -4.21 1.29
CA LEU A 28 23.52 -5.30 2.23
C LEU A 28 23.28 -6.65 1.55
N LYS A 29 24.32 -7.49 1.58
CA LYS A 29 24.21 -8.90 1.21
C LYS A 29 23.34 -9.65 2.22
N ASP A 30 22.68 -10.69 1.76
CA ASP A 30 21.87 -11.55 2.63
C ASP A 30 22.73 -12.15 3.75
N GLY A 31 22.24 -12.06 4.98
CA GLY A 31 22.95 -12.46 6.20
C GLY A 31 24.03 -11.48 6.69
N ALA A 32 24.35 -10.42 5.94
CA ALA A 32 25.32 -9.42 6.38
C ALA A 32 24.73 -8.43 7.40
N VAL A 33 25.55 -8.01 8.35
CA VAL A 33 25.19 -6.98 9.35
C VAL A 33 25.67 -5.62 8.84
N SER A 34 24.81 -4.60 8.93
CA SER A 34 25.15 -3.23 8.57
C SER A 34 26.21 -2.62 9.47
N LEU A 35 26.80 -1.52 9.02
CA LEU A 35 27.50 -0.62 9.93
C LEU A 35 26.50 -0.02 10.95
N PRO A 36 26.98 0.48 12.11
CA PRO A 36 26.13 1.20 13.05
C PRO A 36 25.50 2.42 12.38
N LEU A 37 24.17 2.44 12.33
CA LEU A 37 23.40 3.55 11.77
C LEU A 37 22.85 4.39 12.92
N VAL A 38 22.93 5.72 12.78
CA VAL A 38 22.31 6.65 13.73
C VAL A 38 20.89 6.95 13.26
N ASP A 39 19.95 6.84 14.18
CA ASP A 39 18.55 7.20 13.97
C ASP A 39 18.07 8.07 15.13
N ALA A 40 16.99 8.82 14.94
CA ALA A 40 16.42 9.69 15.96
C ALA A 40 14.94 9.38 16.14
N ASP A 41 14.50 9.31 17.40
CA ASP A 41 13.07 9.19 17.68
C ASP A 41 12.34 10.53 17.43
N GLU A 42 11.01 10.52 17.54
CA GLU A 42 10.18 11.73 17.36
C GLU A 42 10.51 12.85 18.35
N LYS A 43 11.22 12.54 19.44
CA LYS A 43 11.66 13.49 20.48
C LYS A 43 13.11 13.95 20.26
N GLY A 44 13.78 13.50 19.20
CA GLY A 44 15.15 13.86 18.85
C GLY A 44 16.23 13.07 19.58
N MET A 45 15.87 12.03 20.34
CA MET A 45 16.83 11.16 21.01
C MET A 45 17.51 10.26 19.99
N LYS A 46 18.83 10.41 19.88
CA LYS A 46 19.65 9.61 18.98
C LYS A 46 19.85 8.21 19.55
N HIS A 47 19.65 7.21 18.71
CA HIS A 47 19.96 5.82 19.00
C HIS A 47 20.73 5.19 17.84
N TYR A 48 21.43 4.10 18.12
CA TYR A 48 22.15 3.34 17.13
C TYR A 48 21.36 2.07 16.78
N LYS A 49 21.32 1.73 15.49
CA LYS A 49 20.71 0.49 15.01
C LYS A 49 21.66 -0.28 14.10
N LEU A 50 21.53 -1.60 14.14
CA LEU A 50 22.17 -2.53 13.21
C LEU A 50 21.05 -3.23 12.44
N LEU A 51 21.23 -3.35 11.13
CA LEU A 51 20.27 -3.97 10.23
C LEU A 51 20.89 -5.22 9.61
N THR A 52 20.06 -6.24 9.39
CA THR A 52 20.43 -7.47 8.70
C THR A 52 19.30 -7.87 7.78
N VAL A 53 19.63 -8.15 6.51
CA VAL A 53 18.69 -8.72 5.54
C VAL A 53 18.70 -10.23 5.72
N THR A 54 17.62 -10.79 6.23
CA THR A 54 17.53 -12.24 6.46
C THR A 54 17.32 -13.01 5.17
N ASN A 55 16.30 -12.64 4.40
CA ASN A 55 15.98 -13.23 3.10
C ASN A 55 15.65 -12.12 2.09
N ARG A 56 16.20 -12.23 0.87
CA ARG A 56 15.77 -11.45 -0.30
C ARG A 56 14.99 -12.36 -1.25
N TYR A 57 13.93 -11.80 -1.83
CA TYR A 57 13.14 -12.47 -2.87
C TYR A 57 13.17 -11.59 -4.10
N ASP A 58 13.70 -12.12 -5.19
CA ASP A 58 13.83 -11.38 -6.44
C ASP A 58 12.46 -11.16 -7.12
N GLU A 59 12.45 -10.17 -8.00
CA GLU A 59 11.32 -9.98 -8.90
C GLU A 59 11.09 -11.24 -9.74
N HIS A 60 9.82 -11.61 -9.90
CA HIS A 60 9.43 -12.72 -10.73
C HIS A 60 8.04 -12.43 -11.31
N THR A 61 7.75 -13.09 -12.42
CA THR A 61 6.38 -13.11 -12.94
C THR A 61 5.49 -13.82 -11.92
N ALA A 62 4.35 -13.21 -11.62
CA ALA A 62 3.40 -13.76 -10.67
C ALA A 62 3.00 -15.19 -11.05
N ASP A 63 3.14 -16.11 -10.10
CA ASP A 63 2.86 -17.52 -10.29
C ASP A 63 1.74 -17.97 -9.35
N TYR A 64 0.72 -18.63 -9.88
CA TYR A 64 -0.42 -19.04 -9.07
C TYR A 64 -0.05 -20.01 -7.95
N ALA A 65 0.96 -20.87 -8.12
CA ALA A 65 1.34 -21.83 -7.10
C ALA A 65 2.08 -21.15 -5.93
N LYS A 66 2.84 -20.08 -6.19
CA LYS A 66 3.61 -19.36 -5.18
C LYS A 66 2.86 -18.16 -4.59
N ASP A 67 2.08 -17.45 -5.40
CA ASP A 67 1.50 -16.15 -5.07
C ASP A 67 -0.02 -16.17 -4.89
N TYR A 68 -0.62 -17.36 -4.79
CA TYR A 68 -2.07 -17.55 -4.70
C TYR A 68 -2.76 -16.58 -3.74
N LEU A 69 -2.21 -16.42 -2.52
CA LEU A 69 -2.78 -15.54 -1.50
C LEU A 69 -2.82 -14.09 -1.96
N LYS A 70 -1.74 -13.60 -2.57
CA LYS A 70 -1.64 -12.22 -3.06
C LYS A 70 -2.58 -11.99 -4.23
N ILE A 71 -2.61 -12.92 -5.19
CA ILE A 71 -3.49 -12.83 -6.36
C ILE A 71 -4.95 -12.86 -5.90
N LYS A 72 -5.31 -13.74 -4.96
CA LYS A 72 -6.64 -13.82 -4.36
C LYS A 72 -7.03 -12.49 -3.69
N GLU A 73 -6.13 -11.89 -2.91
CA GLU A 73 -6.37 -10.61 -2.24
C GLU A 73 -6.64 -9.48 -3.25
N LEU A 74 -5.81 -9.38 -4.29
CA LEU A 74 -5.96 -8.38 -5.36
C LEU A 74 -7.29 -8.56 -6.10
N ALA A 75 -7.63 -9.80 -6.48
CA ALA A 75 -8.88 -10.11 -7.15
C ALA A 75 -10.10 -9.83 -6.25
N LEU A 76 -10.01 -10.14 -4.95
CA LEU A 76 -11.07 -9.82 -3.98
C LEU A 76 -11.28 -8.31 -3.87
N LYS A 77 -10.19 -7.54 -3.78
CA LYS A 77 -10.25 -6.07 -3.72
C LYS A 77 -10.88 -5.48 -4.98
N GLU A 78 -10.52 -5.99 -6.16
CA GLU A 78 -11.14 -5.56 -7.42
C GLU A 78 -12.65 -5.84 -7.42
N LYS A 79 -13.08 -7.03 -6.98
CA LYS A 79 -14.50 -7.38 -6.87
C LYS A 79 -15.24 -6.48 -5.88
N GLN A 80 -14.64 -6.16 -4.74
CA GLN A 80 -15.22 -5.23 -3.76
C GLN A 80 -15.40 -3.84 -4.36
N ILE A 81 -14.39 -3.31 -5.08
CA ILE A 81 -14.50 -2.02 -5.77
C ILE A 81 -15.64 -2.03 -6.78
N LYS A 82 -15.77 -3.09 -7.58
CA LYS A 82 -16.89 -3.24 -8.55
C LYS A 82 -18.25 -3.29 -7.86
N ALA A 83 -18.36 -4.02 -6.75
CA ALA A 83 -19.59 -4.11 -5.98
C ALA A 83 -20.00 -2.75 -5.40
N ILE A 84 -19.04 -2.00 -4.83
CA ILE A 84 -19.26 -0.65 -4.30
C ILE A 84 -19.67 0.30 -5.43
N ALA A 85 -19.00 0.24 -6.59
CA ALA A 85 -19.32 1.10 -7.73
C ALA A 85 -20.76 0.86 -8.21
N LYS A 86 -21.16 -0.40 -8.39
CA LYS A 86 -22.52 -0.78 -8.76
C LYS A 86 -23.55 -0.29 -7.74
N TRP A 87 -23.31 -0.55 -6.46
CA TRP A 87 -24.18 -0.10 -5.38
C TRP A 87 -24.31 1.42 -5.34
N THR A 88 -23.20 2.13 -5.56
CA THR A 88 -23.18 3.61 -5.60
C THR A 88 -24.03 4.13 -6.76
N GLU A 89 -23.92 3.53 -7.94
CA GLU A 89 -24.74 3.91 -9.11
C GLU A 89 -26.24 3.69 -8.86
N GLU A 90 -26.62 2.55 -8.29
CA GLU A 90 -28.00 2.23 -7.91
C GLU A 90 -28.53 3.25 -6.89
N LYS A 91 -27.77 3.53 -5.82
CA LYS A 91 -28.19 4.46 -4.77
C LYS A 91 -28.27 5.91 -5.26
N ILE A 92 -27.39 6.32 -6.16
CA ILE A 92 -27.49 7.62 -6.82
C ILE A 92 -28.82 7.72 -7.56
N LYS A 93 -29.23 6.70 -8.33
CA LYS A 93 -30.50 6.72 -9.08
C LYS A 93 -31.71 6.82 -8.15
N GLU A 94 -31.74 6.04 -7.07
CA GLU A 94 -32.87 5.96 -6.12
C GLU A 94 -33.00 7.20 -5.22
N THR A 95 -31.90 7.86 -4.88
CA THR A 95 -31.89 8.93 -3.85
C THR A 95 -32.09 10.30 -4.46
N TYR A 96 -32.92 11.17 -3.89
CA TYR A 96 -32.98 12.57 -4.32
C TYR A 96 -31.68 13.30 -3.96
N ILE A 97 -31.00 13.86 -4.97
CA ILE A 97 -29.70 14.54 -4.82
C ILE A 97 -29.81 15.91 -5.50
N LYS A 98 -29.52 16.98 -4.74
CA LYS A 98 -29.51 18.36 -5.24
C LYS A 98 -28.09 18.90 -5.21
N ILE A 99 -27.53 19.22 -6.38
CA ILE A 99 -26.24 19.90 -6.52
C ILE A 99 -26.47 21.39 -6.77
N ASN A 100 -25.81 22.23 -5.96
CA ASN A 100 -25.81 23.68 -6.11
C ASN A 100 -25.28 24.10 -7.48
N GLY A 101 -25.84 25.17 -8.05
CA GLY A 101 -25.59 25.61 -9.42
C GLY A 101 -24.10 25.69 -9.77
N ASP A 102 -23.31 26.32 -8.91
CA ASP A 102 -21.87 26.56 -9.09
C ASP A 102 -21.03 25.28 -9.23
N TYR A 103 -21.55 24.13 -8.78
CA TYR A 103 -20.86 22.85 -8.82
C TYR A 103 -21.38 21.91 -9.91
N ARG A 104 -22.35 22.34 -10.74
CA ARG A 104 -22.94 21.50 -11.78
C ARG A 104 -22.00 21.24 -12.97
N ASP A 105 -21.00 22.08 -13.15
CA ASP A 105 -20.02 21.95 -14.25
C ASP A 105 -18.75 21.20 -13.80
N CYS A 106 -18.67 20.77 -12.54
CA CYS A 106 -17.55 19.97 -12.04
C CYS A 106 -17.53 18.58 -12.69
N LYS A 107 -16.32 18.08 -12.98
CA LYS A 107 -16.11 16.70 -13.43
C LYS A 107 -16.14 15.77 -12.21
N PHE A 108 -17.19 14.96 -12.12
CA PHE A 108 -17.33 13.97 -11.06
C PHE A 108 -16.96 12.57 -11.54
N THR A 109 -16.41 11.76 -10.64
CA THR A 109 -16.15 10.33 -10.90
C THR A 109 -17.45 9.53 -11.01
N ASN A 110 -18.48 9.88 -10.24
CA ASN A 110 -19.81 9.26 -10.29
C ASN A 110 -20.82 10.22 -10.90
N ASN A 111 -21.87 9.69 -11.53
CA ASN A 111 -22.91 10.49 -12.18
C ASN A 111 -23.92 11.09 -11.18
N TRP A 112 -23.47 12.00 -10.32
CA TRP A 112 -24.32 12.67 -9.32
C TRP A 112 -25.41 13.56 -9.93
N LEU A 113 -25.20 14.05 -11.15
CA LEU A 113 -26.14 14.91 -11.87
C LEU A 113 -27.30 14.13 -12.49
N LYS A 114 -27.24 12.79 -12.51
CA LYS A 114 -28.23 11.89 -13.11
C LYS A 114 -28.63 12.27 -14.54
N LYS A 115 -27.68 12.78 -15.32
CA LYS A 115 -27.86 13.05 -16.74
C LYS A 115 -27.46 11.84 -17.58
#